data_AF-A0A936EKD7-F1
#
_entry.id   AF-A0A936EKD7-F1
#
_cell.length_a   1.000
_cell.length_b   1.000
_cell.length_c   1.000
_cell.angle_alpha   90.00
_cell.angle_beta   90.00
_cell.angle_gamma   90.00
#
_symmetry.space_group_name_H-M   'P 1'
#
loop_
_entity.id
_entity.type
_entity.pdbx_description
1 polymer ?
#
loop_
_entity_poly.entity_id
_entity_poly.type
_entity_poly.pdbx_seq_one_letter_code
_entity_poly.pdbx_strand_id
1 'polypeptide(L)'
;MYCKGSQYSKHQQQAGKDGCIVQRADKKYYRRFDMIICQSVYMQRDLVTHFHILAEKTMVIHNAVEEVLHTPLQPDQNSERVYKFITIARLSDEKGIERLIHAVGLITVPFKYYIIGEGVREMIY
;
A
#
# COMPACT_ATOMS: atom_id res chain seq x y z
N MET A 1 26.14 6.13 15.45
CA MET A 1 25.81 4.81 14.85
C MET A 1 24.71 5.06 13.82
N TYR A 2 25.06 4.97 12.54
CA TYR A 2 24.17 5.25 11.40
C TYR A 2 23.15 4.12 11.22
N CYS A 3 21.88 4.45 11.02
CA CYS A 3 20.97 3.60 10.24
C CYS A 3 20.35 4.48 9.14
N LYS A 4 20.86 4.31 7.92
CA LYS A 4 20.32 4.88 6.70
C LYS A 4 18.90 4.35 6.51
N GLY A 5 17.96 5.27 6.28
CA GLY A 5 16.60 4.97 5.90
C GLY A 5 16.56 4.19 4.59
N SER A 6 15.98 3.00 4.65
CA SER A 6 15.39 2.35 3.49
C SER A 6 14.31 3.29 2.93
N GLN A 7 14.33 3.44 1.61
CA GLN A 7 13.67 4.47 0.83
C GLN A 7 12.17 4.55 1.07
N TYR A 8 11.75 5.54 1.85
CA TYR A 8 10.40 6.11 1.81
C TYR A 8 10.47 7.44 1.05
N SER A 9 9.61 7.60 0.04
CA SER A 9 9.53 8.74 -0.87
C SER A 9 9.35 10.07 -0.12
N LYS A 10 9.93 11.14 -0.69
CA LYS A 10 10.26 12.41 -0.06
C LYS A 10 9.11 13.41 0.16
N HIS A 11 7.83 13.05 0.04
CA HIS A 11 6.71 14.00 0.25
C HIS A 11 5.88 13.83 1.52
N GLN A 12 6.35 13.07 2.52
CA GLN A 12 5.74 13.08 3.88
C GLN A 12 6.50 13.96 4.90
N GLN A 13 7.31 14.92 4.43
CA GLN A 13 7.93 15.93 5.30
C GLN A 13 7.00 17.12 5.55
N GLN A 14 5.88 16.86 6.24
CA GLN A 14 5.15 17.89 6.96
C GLN A 14 4.52 17.33 8.24
N ALA A 15 5.31 16.58 9.01
CA ALA A 15 5.09 16.43 10.45
C ALA A 15 6.16 17.25 11.16
N GLY A 16 5.94 18.56 11.23
CA GLY A 16 6.81 19.49 11.95
C GLY A 16 6.89 19.09 13.43
N LYS A 17 8.12 18.90 13.95
CA LYS A 17 8.54 18.84 15.36
C LYS A 17 7.80 17.93 16.37
N ASP A 18 6.64 17.35 16.04
CA ASP A 18 5.78 16.56 16.94
C ASP A 18 5.92 15.03 16.72
N GLY A 19 6.58 14.60 15.64
CA GLY A 19 6.70 13.19 15.26
C GLY A 19 7.50 12.29 16.22
N CYS A 20 8.37 12.85 17.06
CA CYS A 20 9.17 12.08 18.03
C CYS A 20 8.32 11.62 19.23
N ILE A 21 7.25 12.36 19.56
CA ILE A 21 6.39 12.06 20.71
C ILE A 21 5.38 10.99 20.33
N VAL A 22 4.75 11.09 19.16
CA VAL A 22 3.72 10.15 18.68
C VAL A 22 4.28 8.73 18.51
N GLN A 23 5.41 8.58 17.82
CA GLN A 23 6.05 7.25 17.62
C GLN A 23 6.49 6.58 18.93
N ARG A 24 6.88 7.37 19.94
CA ARG A 24 7.23 6.87 21.28
C ARG A 24 5.99 6.48 22.09
N ALA A 25 4.89 7.20 21.91
CA ALA A 25 3.61 6.89 22.53
C ALA A 25 3.06 5.56 21.98
N ASP A 26 3.06 5.41 20.65
CA ASP A 26 2.54 4.21 19.96
C ASP A 26 3.18 2.93 20.50
N LYS A 27 4.52 2.90 20.61
CA LYS A 27 5.25 1.74 21.18
C LYS A 27 4.85 1.41 22.62
N LYS A 28 4.52 2.41 23.44
CA LYS A 28 4.05 2.20 24.82
C LYS A 28 2.61 1.71 24.86
N TYR A 29 1.74 2.22 24.00
CA TYR A 29 0.33 1.81 23.95
C TYR A 29 0.18 0.39 23.41
N TYR A 30 0.90 0.03 22.35
CA TYR A 30 0.80 -1.30 21.75
C TYR A 30 1.15 -2.43 22.72
N ARG A 31 2.08 -2.21 23.66
CA ARG A 31 2.47 -3.20 24.67
C ARG A 31 1.35 -3.52 25.68
N ARG A 32 0.39 -2.62 25.85
CA ARG A 32 -0.72 -2.75 26.81
C ARG A 32 -1.86 -3.62 26.30
N PHE A 33 -1.93 -3.90 25.01
CA PHE A 33 -2.94 -4.82 24.48
C PHE A 33 -2.59 -6.27 24.84
N ASP A 34 -3.62 -7.05 25.13
CA ASP A 34 -3.51 -8.49 25.33
C ASP A 34 -3.33 -9.20 23.98
N MET A 35 -4.05 -8.73 22.96
CA MET A 35 -4.01 -9.26 21.60
C MET A 35 -4.19 -8.14 20.56
N ILE A 36 -3.42 -8.19 19.48
CA ILE A 36 -3.50 -7.27 18.34
C ILE A 36 -3.85 -8.08 17.08
N ILE A 37 -4.99 -7.76 16.48
CA ILE A 37 -5.43 -8.38 15.23
C ILE A 37 -4.84 -7.61 14.04
N CYS A 38 -4.13 -8.33 13.18
CA CYS A 38 -3.50 -7.81 11.97
C CYS A 38 -4.26 -8.29 10.73
N GLN A 39 -4.55 -7.41 9.78
CA GLN A 39 -5.22 -7.78 8.53
C GLN A 39 -4.30 -8.61 7.60
N SER A 40 -2.98 -8.52 7.77
CA SER A 40 -2.01 -9.21 6.93
C SER A 40 -0.77 -9.63 7.70
N VAL A 41 -0.06 -10.62 7.14
CA VAL A 41 1.25 -11.06 7.64
C VAL A 41 2.28 -9.94 7.58
N TYR A 42 2.21 -9.05 6.57
CA TYR A 42 3.12 -7.92 6.47
C TYR A 42 2.95 -6.94 7.63
N MET A 43 1.70 -6.63 7.99
CA MET A 43 1.38 -5.77 9.11
C MET A 43 1.83 -6.39 10.44
N GLN A 44 1.62 -7.70 10.62
CA GLN A 44 2.13 -8.41 11.80
C GLN A 44 3.66 -8.32 11.88
N ARG A 45 4.36 -8.55 10.76
CA ARG A 45 5.82 -8.46 10.71
C ARG A 45 6.29 -7.06 11.08
N ASP A 46 5.63 -6.01 10.59
CA ASP A 46 5.97 -4.62 10.93
C ASP A 46 5.89 -4.36 12.45
N LEU A 47 4.83 -4.85 13.11
CA LEU A 47 4.68 -4.74 14.56
C LEU A 47 5.77 -5.51 15.34
N VAL A 48 6.15 -6.69 14.87
CA VAL A 48 7.19 -7.50 15.53
C VAL A 48 8.58 -6.91 15.31
N THR A 49 8.93 -6.55 14.07
CA THR A 49 10.29 -6.14 13.71
C THR A 49 10.59 -4.70 14.06
N HIS A 50 9.66 -3.78 13.84
CA HIS A 50 9.90 -2.34 13.99
C HIS A 50 9.32 -1.76 15.29
N PHE A 51 8.23 -2.34 15.81
CA PHE A 51 7.61 -1.93 17.08
C PHE A 51 7.96 -2.84 18.26
N HIS A 52 8.64 -3.96 18.01
CA HIS A 52 9.09 -4.92 19.05
C HIS A 52 7.94 -5.42 19.93
N ILE A 53 6.79 -5.68 19.30
CA ILE A 53 5.66 -6.35 19.94
C ILE A 53 5.92 -7.86 19.93
N LEU A 54 5.57 -8.54 21.03
CA LEU A 54 5.70 -10.00 21.13
C LEU A 54 4.79 -10.66 20.10
N ALA A 55 5.33 -11.60 19.31
CA ALA A 55 4.57 -12.27 18.27
C ALA A 55 3.34 -13.01 18.83
N GLU A 56 3.43 -13.56 20.03
CA GLU A 56 2.32 -14.22 20.75
C GLU A 56 1.15 -13.28 21.09
N LYS A 57 1.38 -11.96 21.10
CA LYS A 57 0.34 -10.93 21.28
C LYS A 57 -0.26 -10.46 19.95
N THR A 58 0.09 -11.11 18.85
CA THR A 58 -0.39 -10.73 17.52
C THR A 58 -1.04 -11.92 16.84
N MET A 59 -2.11 -11.66 16.09
CA MET A 59 -2.82 -12.68 15.32
C MET A 59 -3.23 -12.11 13.98
N VAL A 60 -3.02 -12.86 12.90
CA VAL A 60 -3.46 -12.45 11.56
C VAL A 60 -4.88 -12.96 11.33
N ILE A 61 -5.81 -12.04 11.10
CA ILE A 61 -7.15 -12.33 10.60
C ILE A 61 -7.32 -11.50 9.35
N HIS A 62 -7.36 -12.16 8.18
CA HIS A 62 -7.56 -11.47 6.92
C HIS A 62 -8.95 -10.84 6.88
N ASN A 63 -9.03 -9.57 6.49
CA ASN A 63 -10.33 -8.95 6.25
C ASN A 63 -11.04 -9.74 5.14
N ALA A 64 -12.33 -10.01 5.34
CA ALA A 64 -13.17 -10.61 4.34
C ALA A 64 -13.20 -9.72 3.08
N VAL A 65 -13.17 -10.35 1.92
CA VAL A 65 -13.52 -9.73 0.65
C VAL A 65 -14.91 -10.24 0.28
N GLU A 66 -15.77 -9.35 -0.21
CA GLU A 66 -17.06 -9.78 -0.73
C GLU A 66 -16.85 -10.66 -1.95
N GLU A 67 -17.42 -11.87 -1.94
CA GLU A 67 -17.52 -12.67 -3.15
C GLU A 67 -18.54 -12.00 -4.07
N VAL A 68 -18.03 -11.28 -5.07
CA VAL A 68 -18.90 -10.74 -6.10
C VAL A 68 -19.18 -11.86 -7.10
N LEU A 69 -20.41 -12.40 -7.05
CA LEU A 69 -20.93 -13.38 -8.00
C LEU A 69 -21.10 -12.72 -9.37
N HIS A 70 -20.00 -12.51 -10.09
CA HIS A 70 -20.04 -12.04 -11.46
C HIS A 70 -20.06 -13.24 -12.42
N THR A 71 -20.96 -13.19 -13.39
CA THR A 71 -20.88 -14.04 -14.58
C THR A 71 -19.56 -13.74 -15.29
N PRO A 72 -18.70 -14.75 -15.56
CA PRO A 72 -17.47 -14.52 -16.30
C PRO A 72 -17.79 -13.87 -17.64
N LEU A 73 -17.24 -12.69 -17.88
CA LEU A 73 -17.32 -12.07 -19.19
C LEU A 73 -16.59 -12.98 -20.18
N GLN A 74 -17.30 -13.41 -21.23
CA GLN A 74 -16.69 -14.18 -22.30
C GLN A 74 -15.59 -13.34 -22.95
N PRO A 75 -14.36 -13.86 -23.12
CA PRO A 75 -13.33 -13.13 -23.81
C PRO A 75 -13.76 -12.89 -25.24
N ASP A 76 -13.65 -11.65 -25.68
CA ASP A 76 -13.98 -11.24 -27.05
C ASP A 76 -12.98 -11.91 -28.00
N GLN A 77 -13.47 -12.77 -28.91
CA GLN A 77 -12.64 -13.67 -29.70
C GLN A 77 -12.00 -13.00 -30.93
N ASN A 78 -12.31 -11.71 -31.20
CA ASN A 78 -12.13 -11.15 -32.54
C ASN A 78 -11.50 -9.74 -32.59
N SER A 79 -10.51 -9.43 -31.75
CA SER A 79 -9.71 -8.21 -31.94
C SER A 79 -8.23 -8.48 -31.75
N GLU A 80 -7.38 -7.76 -32.51
CA GLU A 80 -5.96 -7.63 -32.20
C GLU A 80 -5.81 -7.43 -30.70
N ARG A 81 -5.02 -8.29 -30.05
CA ARG A 81 -5.06 -8.49 -28.60
C ARG A 81 -4.42 -7.30 -27.87
N VAL A 82 -5.14 -6.19 -27.75
CA VAL A 82 -4.73 -5.02 -26.97
C VAL A 82 -5.02 -5.32 -25.50
N TYR A 83 -3.97 -5.44 -24.69
CA TYR A 83 -4.10 -5.71 -23.25
C TYR A 83 -4.69 -4.52 -22.52
N LYS A 84 -5.56 -4.76 -21.54
CA LYS A 84 -6.14 -3.72 -20.69
C LYS A 84 -5.61 -3.89 -19.28
N PHE A 85 -4.84 -2.92 -18.81
CA PHE A 85 -4.43 -2.82 -17.41
C PHE A 85 -5.33 -1.82 -16.70
N ILE A 86 -5.72 -2.12 -15.46
CA ILE A 86 -6.53 -1.23 -14.64
C ILE A 86 -5.91 -1.15 -13.24
N THR A 87 -5.74 0.05 -12.72
CA THR A 87 -5.37 0.28 -11.32
C THR A 87 -6.39 1.20 -10.68
N ILE A 88 -6.98 0.73 -9.58
CA ILE A 88 -7.93 1.50 -8.78
C ILE A 88 -7.28 1.75 -7.41
N ALA A 89 -6.89 3.00 -7.15
CA ALA A 89 -6.21 3.36 -5.91
C ALA A 89 -6.26 4.87 -5.67
N ARG A 90 -6.08 5.30 -4.41
CA ARG A 90 -5.76 6.70 -4.10
C ARG A 90 -4.51 7.12 -4.87
N LEU A 91 -4.51 8.31 -5.46
CA LEU A 91 -3.36 8.86 -6.18
C LEU A 91 -2.38 9.52 -5.21
N SER A 92 -1.70 8.68 -4.43
CA SER A 92 -0.72 9.11 -3.43
C SER A 92 0.61 8.35 -3.59
N ASP A 93 1.68 8.95 -3.11
CA ASP A 93 3.05 8.41 -3.22
C ASP A 93 3.18 6.99 -2.68
N GLU A 94 2.52 6.68 -1.55
CA GLU A 94 2.58 5.34 -0.96
C GLU A 94 1.96 4.25 -1.83
N LYS A 95 1.11 4.61 -2.80
CA LYS A 95 0.54 3.67 -3.77
C LYS A 95 1.48 3.39 -4.94
N GLY A 96 2.53 4.19 -5.13
CA GLY A 96 3.61 3.91 -6.08
C GLY A 96 3.16 3.84 -7.54
N ILE A 97 2.12 4.59 -7.91
CA ILE A 97 1.57 4.60 -9.27
C ILE A 97 2.62 4.99 -10.31
N GLU A 98 3.51 5.92 -9.98
CA GLU A 98 4.66 6.31 -10.83
C GLU A 98 5.53 5.11 -11.22
N ARG A 99 5.85 4.23 -10.25
CA ARG A 99 6.63 3.02 -10.50
C ARG A 99 5.89 2.05 -11.44
N LEU A 100 4.56 1.98 -11.35
CA LEU A 100 3.76 1.19 -12.28
C LEU A 100 3.79 1.78 -13.70
N ILE A 101 3.70 3.10 -13.85
CA ILE A 101 3.81 3.78 -15.14
C ILE A 101 5.15 3.47 -15.81
N HIS A 102 6.25 3.56 -15.05
CA HIS A 102 7.57 3.21 -15.58
C HIS A 102 7.67 1.74 -15.97
N ALA A 103 7.12 0.82 -15.16
CA ALA A 103 7.15 -0.60 -15.44
C ALA A 103 6.36 -0.95 -16.72
N VAL A 104 5.16 -0.37 -16.92
CA VAL A 104 4.38 -0.63 -18.13
C VAL A 104 4.99 0.01 -19.38
N GLY A 105 5.79 1.07 -19.23
CA GLY A 105 6.57 1.65 -20.33
C GLY A 105 7.64 0.71 -20.90
N LEU A 106 8.00 -0.36 -20.17
CA LEU A 106 8.94 -1.39 -20.63
C LEU A 106 8.26 -2.52 -21.42
N ILE A 107 6.93 -2.53 -21.50
CA ILE A 107 6.15 -3.58 -22.15
C ILE A 107 6.12 -3.32 -23.67
N THR A 108 6.35 -4.37 -24.46
CA THR A 108 6.42 -4.28 -25.93
C THR A 108 5.12 -4.64 -26.65
N VAL A 109 4.15 -5.24 -25.95
CA VAL A 109 2.83 -5.59 -26.52
C VAL A 109 1.89 -4.38 -26.49
N PRO A 110 0.94 -4.27 -27.43
CA PRO A 110 -0.02 -3.16 -27.41
C PRO A 110 -0.92 -3.24 -26.17
N PHE A 111 -1.05 -2.13 -25.44
CA PHE A 111 -1.88 -2.06 -24.25
C PHE A 111 -2.57 -0.71 -24.08
N LYS A 112 -3.64 -0.71 -23.27
CA LYS A 112 -4.29 0.47 -22.68
C LYS A 112 -4.22 0.36 -21.17
N TYR A 113 -3.72 1.39 -20.50
CA TYR A 113 -3.64 1.42 -19.04
C TYR A 113 -4.59 2.48 -18.46
N TYR A 114 -5.56 2.02 -17.68
CA TYR A 114 -6.51 2.86 -16.96
C TYR A 114 -6.08 3.00 -15.51
N ILE A 115 -5.84 4.24 -15.07
CA ILE A 115 -5.56 4.57 -13.67
C ILE A 115 -6.75 5.36 -13.16
N ILE A 116 -7.46 4.81 -12.17
CA ILE A 116 -8.69 5.37 -11.63
C ILE A 116 -8.50 5.63 -10.14
N GLY A 117 -8.80 6.87 -9.74
CA GLY A 117 -8.84 7.26 -8.34
C GLY A 117 -8.54 8.73 -8.16
N GLU A 118 -8.59 9.17 -6.92
CA GLU A 118 -8.41 10.56 -6.52
C GLU A 118 -7.24 10.67 -5.54
N GLY A 119 -6.58 11.82 -5.54
CA GLY A 119 -5.50 12.11 -4.62
C GLY A 119 -5.21 13.59 -4.53
N VAL A 120 -4.67 14.00 -3.39
CA VAL A 120 -4.31 15.39 -3.11
C VAL A 120 -3.02 15.69 -3.86
N ARG A 121 -3.12 15.95 -5.17
CA ARG A 121 -2.05 16.62 -5.90
C ARG A 121 -2.39 18.10 -5.86
N GLU A 122 -2.00 18.77 -4.77
CA GLU A 122 -2.02 20.23 -4.71
C GLU A 122 -1.19 20.74 -5.90
N MET A 123 -1.87 21.30 -6.90
CA MET A 123 -1.21 22.11 -7.93
C MET A 123 -0.74 23.39 -7.24
N ILE A 124 0.51 23.38 -6.77
CA ILE A 124 1.24 24.64 -6.54
C ILE A 124 1.74 25.06 -7.93
N TYR A 125 1.20 26.18 -8.40
CA TYR A 125 1.43 26.79 -9.73
C TYR A 125 2.91 27.01 -10.07
#